data_AF-A0A438GKY9-F1
#
_entry.id   AF-A0A438GKY9-F1
#
_cell.length_a   1.000
_cell.length_b   1.000
_cell.length_c   1.000
_cell.angle_alpha   90.00
_cell.angle_beta   90.00
_cell.angle_gamma   90.00
#
_symmetry.space_group_name_H-M   'P 1'
#
loop_
_entity.id
_entity.type
_entity.pdbx_description
1 polymer ?
#
loop_
_entity_poly.entity_id
_entity_poly.type
_entity_poly.pdbx_seq_one_letter_code
_entity_poly.pdbx_strand_id
1 'polypeptide(L)'
;MAETRKHTALLVVDMQKDFLDEDRPISLEGGKAIIPSVIKAVEVARELGILVVWVVREHDPQGRDVEVFRRNFYGPGKLSPATKGSVQTPNCIRQTAFDAVSLDYQSVTVIVDATRCCHT
;
A
#
# COMPACT_ATOMS: atom_id res chain seq x y z
N MET A 1 21.30 -15.74 -11.25
CA MET A 1 19.89 -15.33 -11.42
C MET A 1 18.92 -16.11 -10.54
N ALA A 2 18.99 -17.46 -10.45
CA ALA A 2 18.10 -18.23 -9.57
C ALA A 2 18.22 -17.89 -8.08
N GLU A 3 19.44 -17.73 -7.57
CA GLU A 3 19.68 -17.37 -6.15
C GLU A 3 19.22 -15.95 -5.80
N THR A 4 19.32 -14.99 -6.73
CA THR A 4 18.84 -13.62 -6.53
C THR A 4 17.32 -13.58 -6.30
N ARG A 5 16.55 -14.44 -6.97
CA ARG A 5 15.08 -14.52 -6.84
C ARG A 5 14.65 -14.98 -5.45
N LYS A 6 15.39 -15.91 -4.83
CA LYS A 6 15.12 -16.37 -3.45
C LYS A 6 15.35 -15.30 -2.38
N HIS A 7 16.13 -14.26 -2.70
CA HIS A 7 16.42 -13.13 -1.84
C HIS A 7 15.67 -11.85 -2.27
N THR A 8 14.71 -11.97 -3.18
CA THR A 8 13.86 -10.87 -3.63
C THR A 8 12.44 -11.09 -3.15
N ALA A 9 11.77 -10.02 -2.73
CA ALA A 9 10.34 -10.01 -2.46
C ALA A 9 9.70 -8.78 -3.12
N LEU A 10 8.49 -8.96 -3.62
CA LEU A 10 7.62 -7.89 -4.07
C LEU A 10 6.63 -7.56 -2.95
N LEU A 11 6.68 -6.33 -2.43
CA LEU A 11 5.69 -5.82 -1.48
C LEU A 11 4.62 -5.05 -2.26
N VAL A 12 3.37 -5.46 -2.14
CA VAL A 12 2.21 -4.72 -2.64
C VAL A 12 1.54 -4.08 -1.43
N VAL A 13 1.62 -2.75 -1.33
CA VAL A 13 1.25 -2.02 -0.12
C VAL A 13 -0.08 -1.31 -0.31
N ASP A 14 -0.97 -1.57 0.64
CA ASP A 14 -2.28 -0.98 0.84
C ASP A 14 -3.20 -0.93 -0.40
N MET A 15 -3.11 -1.88 -1.33
CA MET A 15 -4.03 -1.98 -2.49
C MET A 15 -5.42 -2.51 -2.10
N GLN A 16 -6.16 -1.75 -1.27
CA GLN A 16 -7.49 -2.12 -0.77
C GLN A 16 -8.61 -1.40 -1.56
N LYS A 17 -9.82 -1.99 -1.58
CA LYS A 17 -10.94 -1.58 -2.45
C LYS A 17 -11.42 -0.15 -2.23
N ASP A 18 -11.30 0.41 -1.03
CA ASP A 18 -11.87 1.73 -0.76
C ASP A 18 -11.13 2.88 -1.47
N PHE A 19 -10.05 2.59 -2.19
CA PHE A 19 -9.37 3.53 -3.07
C PHE A 19 -9.89 3.63 -4.50
N LEU A 20 -10.58 2.59 -4.94
CA LEU A 20 -10.97 2.43 -6.33
C LEU A 20 -12.40 2.90 -6.57
N ASP A 21 -13.22 3.01 -5.52
CA ASP A 21 -14.59 3.48 -5.66
C ASP A 21 -14.68 4.99 -5.42
N GLU A 22 -15.24 5.72 -6.40
CA GLU A 22 -15.36 7.18 -6.41
C GLU A 22 -16.29 7.69 -5.29
N ASP A 23 -17.16 6.83 -4.76
CA ASP A 23 -18.12 7.14 -3.69
C ASP A 23 -17.52 6.99 -2.27
N ARG A 24 -16.21 6.72 -2.15
CA ARG A 24 -15.52 6.59 -0.86
C ARG A 24 -14.85 7.91 -0.46
N PRO A 25 -14.82 8.26 0.85
CA PRO A 25 -14.32 9.55 1.32
C PRO A 25 -12.83 9.80 1.05
N ILE A 26 -12.06 8.80 0.62
CA ILE A 26 -10.63 8.87 0.28
C ILE A 26 -10.38 8.18 -1.07
N SER A 27 -11.26 8.43 -2.06
CA SER A 27 -10.98 8.00 -3.42
C SER A 27 -9.69 8.67 -3.92
N LEU A 28 -8.76 7.88 -4.43
CA LEU A 28 -7.56 8.40 -5.07
C LEU A 28 -7.89 8.72 -6.52
N GLU A 29 -7.83 9.99 -6.90
CA GLU A 29 -7.95 10.38 -8.29
C GLU A 29 -6.86 9.68 -9.13
N GLY A 30 -7.30 8.85 -10.07
CA GLY A 30 -6.42 8.00 -10.89
C GLY A 30 -5.92 6.72 -10.21
N GLY A 31 -6.45 6.32 -9.05
CA GLY A 31 -6.10 5.05 -8.38
C GLY A 31 -6.38 3.81 -9.26
N LYS A 32 -7.39 3.88 -10.13
CA LYS A 32 -7.66 2.82 -11.13
C LYS A 32 -6.57 2.72 -12.20
N ALA A 33 -5.87 3.82 -12.50
CA ALA A 33 -4.89 3.85 -13.59
C ALA A 33 -3.64 3.02 -13.29
N ILE A 34 -3.31 2.79 -12.01
CA ILE A 34 -2.15 1.98 -11.60
C ILE A 34 -2.46 0.47 -11.54
N ILE A 35 -3.74 0.08 -11.57
CA ILE A 35 -4.15 -1.33 -11.44
C ILE A 35 -3.47 -2.23 -12.50
N PRO A 36 -3.43 -1.87 -13.80
CA PRO A 36 -2.80 -2.73 -14.80
C PRO A 36 -1.29 -2.94 -14.54
N SER A 37 -0.58 -1.89 -14.10
CA SER A 37 0.84 -1.98 -13.75
C SER A 37 1.07 -2.86 -12.52
N VAL A 38 0.22 -2.75 -11.50
CA VAL A 38 0.27 -3.63 -10.31
C VAL A 38 0.04 -5.09 -10.69
N ILE A 39 -0.98 -5.37 -11.51
CA ILE A 39 -1.26 -6.74 -12.00
C ILE A 39 -0.03 -7.31 -12.71
N LYS A 40 0.52 -6.55 -13.67
CA LYS A 40 1.69 -6.96 -14.43
C LYS A 40 2.90 -7.23 -13.54
N ALA A 41 3.16 -6.39 -12.53
CA ALA A 41 4.26 -6.58 -11.59
C ALA A 41 4.09 -7.87 -10.78
N VAL A 42 2.87 -8.17 -10.33
CA VAL A 42 2.55 -9.39 -9.57
C VAL A 42 2.66 -10.63 -10.45
N GLU A 43 2.17 -10.59 -11.68
CA GLU A 43 2.29 -11.69 -12.65
C GLU A 43 3.75 -12.04 -12.90
N VAL A 44 4.58 -11.05 -13.23
CA VAL A 44 6.02 -11.24 -13.47
C VAL A 44 6.72 -11.77 -12.21
N ALA A 45 6.39 -11.25 -11.02
CA ALA A 45 6.98 -11.75 -9.78
C ALA A 45 6.65 -13.23 -9.55
N ARG A 46 5.40 -13.66 -9.82
CA ARG A 46 4.97 -15.05 -9.69
C ARG A 46 5.63 -15.96 -10.72
N GLU A 47 5.71 -15.54 -11.98
CA GLU A 47 6.41 -16.28 -13.04
C GLU A 47 7.89 -16.50 -12.72
N LEU A 48 8.52 -15.52 -12.07
CA LEU A 48 9.91 -15.58 -11.64
C LEU A 48 10.11 -16.32 -10.31
N GLY A 49 9.04 -16.75 -9.64
CA GLY A 49 9.11 -17.41 -8.33
C GLY A 49 9.57 -16.49 -7.19
N ILE A 50 9.33 -15.20 -7.32
CA ILE A 50 9.61 -14.17 -6.30
C ILE A 50 8.48 -14.18 -5.27
N LEU A 51 8.84 -14.03 -3.98
CA LEU A 51 7.85 -13.93 -2.91
C LEU A 51 7.00 -12.65 -3.08
N VAL A 52 5.68 -12.80 -3.12
CA VAL A 52 4.75 -11.66 -3.16
C VAL A 52 4.08 -11.51 -1.79
N VAL A 53 4.28 -10.36 -1.16
CA VAL A 53 3.72 -10.01 0.15
C VAL A 53 2.72 -8.88 -0.01
N TRP A 54 1.48 -9.11 0.44
CA TRP A 54 0.43 -8.09 0.48
C TRP A 54 0.42 -7.43 1.86
N VAL A 55 0.76 -6.16 1.91
CA VAL A 55 0.70 -5.36 3.13
C VAL A 55 -0.63 -4.61 3.12
N VAL A 56 -1.44 -4.82 4.15
CA VAL A 56 -2.76 -4.20 4.29
C VAL A 56 -2.88 -3.55 5.66
N ARG A 57 -3.67 -2.49 5.74
CA ARG A 57 -4.01 -1.84 7.01
C ARG A 57 -5.44 -2.17 7.40
N GLU A 58 -5.63 -2.53 8.66
CA GLU A 58 -6.93 -2.70 9.29
C GLU A 58 -6.88 -2.07 10.68
N HIS A 59 -7.69 -1.04 10.87
CA HIS A 59 -7.77 -0.27 12.11
C HIS A 59 -9.04 -0.56 12.89
N ASP A 60 -8.94 -0.39 14.19
CA ASP A 60 -10.08 -0.46 15.10
C ASP A 60 -11.07 0.68 14.77
N PRO A 61 -12.39 0.41 14.67
CA PRO A 61 -13.40 1.44 14.41
C PRO A 61 -13.39 2.61 15.42
N GLN A 62 -12.89 2.37 16.63
CA GLN A 62 -12.73 3.37 17.68
C GLN A 62 -11.39 4.13 17.58
N GLY A 63 -10.51 3.76 16.66
CA GLY A 63 -9.22 4.42 16.44
C GLY A 63 -8.23 4.21 17.57
N ARG A 64 -8.22 3.02 18.18
CA ARG A 64 -7.30 2.69 19.29
C ARG A 64 -5.86 2.49 18.82
N ASP A 65 -5.70 2.05 17.58
CA ASP A 65 -4.44 1.64 16.95
C ASP A 65 -4.00 2.58 15.81
N VAL A 66 -4.71 3.70 15.64
CA VAL A 66 -4.42 4.68 14.59
C VAL A 66 -3.40 5.69 15.08
N GLU A 67 -2.63 6.25 14.14
CA GLU A 67 -1.69 7.31 14.44
C GLU A 67 -2.40 8.53 15.04
N VAL A 68 -1.71 9.28 15.91
CA VAL A 68 -2.31 10.37 16.69
C VAL A 68 -3.04 11.39 15.82
N PHE A 69 -2.47 11.74 14.66
CA PHE A 69 -3.06 12.69 13.72
C PHE A 69 -4.29 12.15 12.97
N ARG A 70 -4.51 10.83 13.00
CA ARG A 70 -5.67 10.19 12.39
C ARG A 70 -6.84 9.99 13.33
N ARG A 71 -6.63 10.02 14.65
CA ARG A 71 -7.69 9.76 15.65
C ARG A 71 -8.95 10.58 15.43
N ASN A 72 -8.85 11.79 14.91
CA ASN A 72 -10.00 12.66 14.60
C ASN A 72 -10.96 12.05 13.56
N PHE A 73 -10.50 11.13 12.71
CA PHE A 73 -11.33 10.42 11.73
C PHE A 73 -12.07 9.21 12.32
N TYR A 74 -11.75 8.79 13.54
CA TYR A 74 -12.30 7.60 14.18
C TYR A 74 -13.20 7.96 15.36
N GLY A 75 -14.11 7.06 15.72
CA GLY A 75 -15.06 7.23 16.82
C GLY A 75 -16.50 6.84 16.47
N PRO A 76 -17.41 6.88 17.46
CA PRO A 76 -18.78 6.41 17.30
C PRO A 76 -19.50 7.12 16.15
N GLY A 77 -20.04 6.35 15.20
CA GLY A 77 -20.81 6.89 14.06
C GLY A 77 -19.99 7.46 12.90
N LYS A 78 -18.66 7.36 12.92
CA LYS A 78 -17.80 7.84 11.82
C LYS A 78 -17.47 6.72 10.83
N LEU A 79 -17.61 7.03 9.53
CA LEU A 79 -17.01 6.27 8.44
C LEU A 79 -15.50 6.49 8.47
N SER A 80 -14.83 5.66 9.25
CA SER A 80 -13.43 5.82 9.58
C SER A 80 -12.55 5.22 8.48
N PRO A 81 -11.49 5.93 8.04
CA PRO A 81 -10.48 5.37 7.13
C PRO A 81 -9.86 4.09 7.68
N ALA A 82 -9.31 3.23 6.85
CA ALA A 82 -8.66 1.96 7.19
C ALA A 82 -9.39 1.02 8.19
N THR A 83 -10.65 1.28 8.55
CA THR A 83 -11.48 0.36 9.32
C THR A 83 -12.06 -0.64 8.34
N LYS A 84 -11.34 -1.75 8.13
CA LYS A 84 -11.62 -2.76 7.09
C LYS A 84 -11.86 -2.15 5.70
N GLY A 85 -10.78 -1.86 4.98
CA GLY A 85 -10.83 -1.63 3.53
C GLY A 85 -10.25 -0.31 3.02
N SER A 86 -9.90 0.64 3.89
CA SER A 86 -9.48 2.00 3.51
C SER A 86 -8.03 2.30 3.84
N VAL A 87 -7.52 3.40 3.28
CA VAL A 87 -6.08 3.56 3.10
C VAL A 87 -5.64 5.03 3.15
N GLN A 88 -4.33 5.22 3.13
CA GLN A 88 -3.55 6.44 3.26
C GLN A 88 -2.83 6.87 1.96
N THR A 89 -2.50 8.15 1.97
CA THR A 89 -1.72 8.95 1.01
C THR A 89 -0.20 8.59 1.05
N PRO A 90 0.71 9.24 0.28
CA PRO A 90 2.00 8.71 -0.26
C PRO A 90 3.08 8.29 0.76
N ASN A 91 2.77 8.37 2.05
CA ASN A 91 3.71 8.16 3.14
C ASN A 91 4.08 6.68 3.31
N CYS A 92 3.15 5.75 3.05
CA CYS A 92 3.41 4.31 3.29
C CYS A 92 4.54 3.76 2.41
N ILE A 93 4.52 4.07 1.12
CA ILE A 93 5.55 3.61 0.17
C ILE A 93 6.91 4.24 0.51
N ARG A 94 6.93 5.56 0.79
CA ARG A 94 8.16 6.27 1.14
C ARG A 94 8.76 5.76 2.45
N GLN A 95 7.94 5.57 3.48
CA GLN A 95 8.39 5.08 4.78
C GLN A 95 8.89 3.64 4.67
N THR A 96 8.13 2.76 4.00
CA THR A 96 8.53 1.35 3.80
C THR A 96 9.86 1.26 3.04
N ALA A 97 10.05 2.08 2.00
CA ALA A 97 11.30 2.12 1.26
C ALA A 97 12.47 2.65 2.11
N PHE A 98 12.24 3.71 2.90
CA PHE A 98 13.26 4.26 3.79
C PHE A 98 13.67 3.28 4.90
N ASP A 99 12.69 2.62 5.51
CA ASP A 99 12.94 1.62 6.56
C ASP A 99 13.68 0.41 5.99
N ALA A 100 13.33 -0.06 4.79
CA ALA A 100 14.06 -1.13 4.11
C ALA A 100 15.53 -0.77 3.85
N VAL A 101 15.80 0.46 3.39
CA VAL A 101 17.18 0.94 3.24
C VAL A 101 17.90 0.98 4.60
N SER A 102 17.22 1.45 5.65
CA SER A 102 17.78 1.55 7.01
C SER A 102 18.05 0.19 7.66
N LEU A 103 17.37 -0.87 7.20
CA LEU A 103 17.55 -2.26 7.63
C LEU A 103 18.52 -3.04 6.71
N ASP A 104 19.33 -2.33 5.91
CA ASP A 104 20.35 -2.90 5.02
C ASP A 104 19.81 -3.87 3.94
N TYR A 105 18.55 -3.71 3.51
CA TYR A 105 18.07 -4.44 2.34
C TYR A 105 18.83 -3.97 1.09
N GLN A 106 19.58 -4.88 0.47
CA GLN A 106 20.60 -4.55 -0.55
C GLN A 106 20.07 -3.85 -1.80
N SER A 107 18.81 -4.08 -2.19
CA SER A 107 18.21 -3.43 -3.36
C SER A 107 16.75 -3.12 -3.13
N VAL A 108 16.44 -1.85 -2.92
CA VAL A 108 15.07 -1.35 -2.77
C VAL A 108 14.68 -0.60 -4.05
N THR A 109 13.67 -1.12 -4.76
CA THR A 109 13.16 -0.52 -5.99
C THR A 109 11.69 -0.17 -5.83
N VAL A 110 11.33 1.07 -6.14
CA VAL A 110 9.93 1.51 -6.20
C VAL A 110 9.48 1.50 -7.66
N ILE A 111 8.41 0.75 -7.94
CA ILE A 111 7.79 0.69 -9.27
C ILE A 111 6.91 1.94 -9.44
N VAL A 112 7.47 2.95 -10.10
CA VAL A 112 6.86 4.29 -10.19
C VAL A 112 5.52 4.30 -10.91
N ASP A 113 5.34 3.45 -11.92
CA ASP A 113 4.10 3.31 -12.68
C ASP A 113 3.03 2.49 -11.94
N ALA A 114 3.43 1.75 -10.90
CA ALA A 114 2.54 1.05 -9.97
C ALA A 114 2.31 1.85 -8.66
N THR A 115 2.79 3.09 -8.59
CA THR A 115 2.68 3.94 -7.39
C THR A 115 1.87 5.19 -7.71
N ARG A 116 0.92 5.55 -6.84
CA ARG A 116 0.16 6.80 -6.96
C ARG A 116 0.27 7.65 -5.71
N CYS A 117 0.31 8.97 -5.91
CA CYS A 117 0.28 9.99 -4.88
C CYS A 117 -1.00 10.80 -5.03
N CYS A 118 -1.67 11.10 -3.91
CA CYS A 118 -2.75 12.09 -3.89
C CYS A 118 -2.19 13.43 -4.36
N HIS A 119 -2.77 13.99 -5.43
CA HIS A 119 -2.52 15.41 -5.71
C HIS A 119 -3.42 16.21 -4.77
N THR A 120 -2.82 17.14 -4.02
CA THR A 120 -3.51 18.15 -3.22
C THR A 120 -4.22 19.16 -4.09
#